data_AF-A0A4Y8CBK1-F1
#
_entry.id   AF-A0A4Y8CBK1-F1
#
_cell.length_a   1.000
_cell.length_b   1.000
_cell.length_c   1.000
_cell.angle_alpha   90.00
_cell.angle_beta   90.00
_cell.angle_gamma   90.00
#
_symmetry.space_group_name_H-M   'P 1'
#
loop_
_entity.id
_entity.type
_entity.pdbx_description
1 polymer ?
#
loop_
_entity_poly.entity_id
_entity_poly.type
_entity_poly.pdbx_seq_one_letter_code
_entity_poly.pdbx_strand_id
1 'polypeptide(L)' 'GMGKLAQNLKDAGANLVGEVSTDGYTFEASDAVVDGKFVGLALDNDNQEDQTESRIDAWVEQIKPYFA' A
#
# COMPACT_ATOMS: atom_id res chain seq x y z
N GLY A 1 3.61 10.32 -5.60
CA GLY A 1 3.77 8.91 -5.19
C GLY A 1 3.03 8.67 -3.89
N MET A 2 2.73 7.40 -3.60
CA MET A 2 1.95 6.96 -2.44
C MET A 2 2.47 7.52 -1.10
N GLY A 3 3.80 7.51 -0.87
CA GLY A 3 4.40 8.02 0.36
C GLY A 3 4.07 9.49 0.66
N LYS A 4 4.19 10.36 -0.35
CA LYS A 4 3.84 11.79 -0.22
C LYS A 4 2.35 12.00 0.07
N LEU A 5 1.47 11.20 -0.54
CA LEU A 5 0.03 11.26 -0.25
C LEU A 5 -0.26 10.82 1.19
N ALA A 6 0.34 9.72 1.64
CA ALA A 6 0.18 9.23 3.00
C ALA A 6 0.67 10.26 4.04
N GLN A 7 1.83 10.90 3.80
CA GLN A 7 2.33 11.94 4.70
C GLN A 7 1.36 13.12 4.80
N ASN A 8 0.91 13.67 3.67
CA ASN A 8 -0.02 14.80 3.66
C ASN A 8 -1.35 14.46 4.35
N LEU A 9 -1.84 13.22 4.19
CA LEU A 9 -3.07 12.76 4.84
C LEU A 9 -2.88 12.59 6.35
N LYS A 10 -1.75 12.03 6.80
CA LYS A 10 -1.40 11.97 8.23
C LYS A 10 -1.32 13.36 8.85
N ASP A 11 -0.66 14.30 8.17
CA ASP A 11 -0.55 15.70 8.63
C ASP A 11 -1.91 16.40 8.72
N ALA A 12 -2.87 15.99 7.87
CA ALA A 12 -4.25 16.45 7.91
C ALA A 12 -5.12 15.73 8.97
N GLY A 13 -4.57 14.81 9.75
CA GLY A 13 -5.28 14.07 10.79
C GLY A 13 -6.05 12.85 10.30
N ALA A 14 -5.79 12.35 9.09
CA ALA A 14 -6.42 11.14 8.58
C ALA A 14 -5.93 9.89 9.33
N ASN A 15 -6.86 8.97 9.60
CA ASN A 15 -6.52 7.62 10.03
C ASN A 15 -6.25 6.74 8.80
N LEU A 16 -4.98 6.44 8.53
CA LEU A 16 -4.61 5.56 7.42
C LEU A 16 -4.74 4.09 7.81
N VAL A 17 -5.29 3.29 6.91
CA VAL A 17 -5.49 1.85 7.05
C VAL A 17 -5.02 1.15 5.78
N GLY A 18 -4.76 -0.17 5.84
CA GLY A 18 -4.38 -0.96 4.67
C GLY A 18 -2.90 -0.91 4.32
N GLU A 19 -2.02 -0.87 5.31
CA GLU A 19 -0.58 -1.11 5.10
C GLU A 19 -0.32 -2.52 4.55
N VAL A 20 0.69 -2.66 3.69
CA VAL A 20 1.01 -3.93 3.00
C VAL A 20 2.48 -4.29 3.23
N SER A 21 2.79 -5.58 3.44
CA SER A 21 4.19 -6.02 3.54
C SER A 21 4.98 -5.67 2.28
N THR A 22 6.28 -5.37 2.43
CA THR A 22 7.18 -5.22 1.28
C THR A 22 7.59 -6.57 0.65
N ASP A 23 7.19 -7.69 1.25
CA ASP A 23 7.47 -9.03 0.73
C ASP A 23 6.84 -9.22 -0.66
N GLY A 24 7.60 -9.82 -1.58
CA GLY A 24 7.15 -10.07 -2.96
C GLY A 24 7.34 -8.88 -3.93
N TYR A 25 7.93 -7.78 -3.45
CA TYR A 25 8.32 -6.63 -4.27
C TYR A 25 9.84 -6.55 -4.41
N THR A 26 10.29 -6.08 -5.57
CA THR A 26 11.71 -5.75 -5.83
C THR A 26 11.82 -4.25 -6.05
N PHE A 27 12.51 -3.54 -5.17
CA PHE A 27 12.74 -2.09 -5.26
C PHE A 27 14.03 -1.71 -4.52
N GLU A 28 14.61 -0.56 -4.84
CA GLU A 28 15.80 -0.04 -4.15
C GLU A 28 15.44 0.75 -2.89
N ALA A 29 14.56 1.75 -3.04
CA ALA A 29 14.05 2.57 -1.96
C ALA A 29 12.65 3.09 -2.31
N SER A 30 11.83 3.35 -1.30
CA SER A 30 10.50 3.92 -1.51
C SER A 30 10.09 4.76 -0.31
N ASP A 31 9.75 6.03 -0.56
CA ASP A 31 9.16 6.93 0.45
C ASP A 31 7.78 6.46 0.94
N ALA A 32 7.22 5.44 0.30
CA ALA A 32 5.99 4.81 0.73
C ALA A 32 6.21 3.67 1.74
N VAL A 33 7.45 3.35 2.13
CA VAL A 33 7.77 2.34 3.14
C VAL A 33 8.00 3.01 4.50
N VAL A 34 7.19 2.63 5.49
CA VAL A 34 7.32 3.06 6.88
C VAL A 34 7.26 1.81 7.74
N ASP A 35 8.19 1.66 8.69
CA ASP A 35 8.27 0.49 9.58
C ASP A 35 8.28 -0.86 8.84
N GLY A 36 8.91 -0.91 7.66
CA GLY A 36 9.06 -2.11 6.84
C GLY A 36 7.80 -2.50 6.04
N LYS A 37 6.79 -1.62 5.96
CA LYS A 37 5.56 -1.85 5.17
C LYS A 37 5.27 -0.69 4.25
N PHE A 38 4.68 -0.99 3.09
CA PHE A 38 4.04 0.04 2.29
C PHE A 38 2.86 0.65 3.05
N VAL A 39 2.74 1.97 3.00
CA VAL A 39 1.63 2.73 3.61
C VAL A 39 0.27 2.53 2.90
N GLY A 40 0.22 1.67 1.88
CA GLY A 40 -0.95 1.32 1.07
C GLY A 40 -0.60 0.23 0.04
N LEU A 41 -1.57 -0.18 -0.77
CA LEU A 41 -1.35 -1.19 -1.80
C LEU A 41 -0.41 -0.70 -2.91
N ALA A 42 0.76 -1.33 -3.02
CA ALA A 42 1.65 -1.14 -4.16
C ALA A 42 1.27 -2.10 -5.31
N LEU A 43 1.11 -1.56 -6.51
CA LEU A 43 0.85 -2.31 -7.74
C LEU A 43 1.87 -1.89 -8.80
N ASP A 44 2.26 -2.84 -9.63
CA ASP A 44 3.22 -2.66 -10.70
C ASP A 44 2.72 -3.43 -11.93
N ASN A 45 2.04 -2.73 -12.84
CA ASN A 45 1.50 -3.33 -14.05
C ASN A 45 2.53 -3.50 -15.17
N ASP A 46 3.73 -2.92 -15.02
CA ASP A 46 4.79 -3.07 -16.03
C ASP A 46 5.61 -4.34 -15.76
N ASN A 47 5.83 -4.69 -14.49
CA ASN A 47 6.69 -5.80 -14.09
C ASN A 47 5.97 -6.95 -13.36
N GLN A 48 4.76 -6.73 -12.83
CA GLN A 48 4.02 -7.69 -11.99
C GLN A 48 2.51 -7.69 -12.27
N GLU A 49 2.09 -7.49 -13.53
CA GLU A 49 0.68 -7.42 -13.94
C GLU A 49 -0.14 -8.63 -13.49
N ASP A 50 0.46 -9.83 -13.55
CA ASP A 50 -0.14 -11.11 -13.16
C ASP A 50 -0.49 -11.19 -11.67
N GLN A 51 0.12 -10.33 -10.84
CA GLN A 51 -0.14 -10.27 -9.41
C GLN A 51 -1.20 -9.23 -9.03
N THR A 52 -1.56 -8.33 -9.96
CA THR A 52 -2.42 -7.17 -9.65
C THR A 52 -3.78 -7.56 -9.10
N GLU A 53 -4.49 -8.48 -9.75
CA GLU A 53 -5.84 -8.91 -9.32
C GLU A 53 -5.80 -9.53 -7.92
N SER A 54 -4.91 -10.50 -7.70
CA SER A 54 -4.77 -11.17 -6.40
C SER A 54 -4.38 -10.23 -5.25
N ARG A 55 -3.54 -9.22 -5.54
CA ARG A 55 -3.13 -8.19 -4.57
C ARG A 55 -4.29 -7.26 -4.21
N ILE A 56 -5.11 -6.89 -5.19
CA ILE A 56 -6.32 -6.09 -4.96
C ILE A 56 -7.30 -6.87 -4.07
N ASP A 57 -7.59 -8.12 -4.42
CA ASP A 57 -8.54 -8.94 -3.65
C ASP A 57 -8.10 -9.09 -2.18
N ALA A 58 -6.83 -9.43 -1.96
CA ALA A 58 -6.28 -9.56 -0.62
C ALA A 58 -6.34 -8.25 0.18
N TRP A 59 -6.00 -7.12 -0.46
CA TRP A 59 -6.03 -5.81 0.19
C TRP A 59 -7.45 -5.35 0.50
N VAL A 60 -8.40 -5.59 -0.41
CA VAL A 60 -9.81 -5.27 -0.20
C VAL A 60 -10.36 -6.06 0.99
N GLU A 61 -10.11 -7.37 1.08
CA GLU A 61 -10.49 -8.16 2.26
C GLU A 61 -9.85 -7.63 3.55
N GLN A 62 -8.59 -7.20 3.50
CA GLN A 62 -7.87 -6.62 4.64
C GLN A 62 -8.52 -5.30 5.12
N ILE A 63 -8.93 -4.41 4.20
CA ILE A 63 -9.43 -3.08 4.59
C ILE A 63 -10.93 -3.05 4.89
N LYS A 64 -11.72 -4.02 4.41
CA LYS A 64 -13.17 -4.09 4.63
C LYS A 64 -13.63 -3.79 6.07
N PRO A 65 -12.99 -4.31 7.14
CA PRO A 65 -13.41 -4.04 8.52
C PRO A 65 -13.35 -2.56 8.94
N TYR A 66 -12.60 -1.71 8.23
CA TYR A 66 -12.48 -0.28 8.55
C TYR A 66 -13.53 0.60 7.87
N PHE A 67 -14.33 0.06 6.95
CA PHE A 67 -15.28 0.80 6.10
C PHE A 67 -16.73 0.32 6.26
N ALA A 68 -17.04 -0.38 7.34
CA ALA A 68 -18.38 -0.85 7.69
C ALA A 68 -19.18 0.19 8.50
#